data_AF-A0ABD0PKB8-F1
#
_entry.id   AF-A0ABD0PKB8-F1
#
_cell.length_a   1.000
_cell.length_b   1.000
_cell.length_c   1.000
_cell.angle_alpha   90.00
_cell.angle_beta   90.00
_cell.angle_gamma   90.00
#
_symmetry.space_group_name_H-M   'P 1'
#
loop_
_entity.id
_entity.type
_entity.pdbx_description
1 polymer ?
#
loop_
_entity_poly.entity_id
_entity_poly.type
_entity_poly.pdbx_seq_one_letter_code
_entity_poly.pdbx_strand_id
1 'polypeptide(L)' 'LQNLGINPANIGFSTLTMESDKFICIREKVGEQAQVVIIDMSDPNTPIRRPISADSAIMNPASKVIALKGKTQGG' A
#
# COMPACT_ATOMS: atom_id res chain seq x y z
N LEU A 1 0.20 -11.77 5.59
CA LEU A 1 0.68 -10.37 5.67
C LEU A 1 1.81 -10.20 6.70
N GLN A 2 1.64 -10.61 7.96
CA GLN A 2 2.72 -10.49 8.97
C GLN A 2 4.00 -11.25 8.55
N ASN A 3 3.88 -12.45 7.99
CA ASN A 3 5.01 -13.22 7.43
C ASN A 3 5.74 -12.51 6.28
N LEU A 4 5.13 -11.49 5.66
CA LEU A 4 5.72 -10.67 4.61
C LEU A 4 6.36 -9.37 5.17
N GLY A 5 6.48 -9.27 6.49
CA GLY A 5 7.05 -8.11 7.17
C GLY A 5 6.12 -6.90 7.20
N ILE A 6 4.79 -7.09 7.09
CA ILE A 6 3.82 -6.01 7.28
C ILE A 6 3.54 -5.86 8.79
N ASN A 7 3.74 -4.64 9.31
CA ASN A 7 3.44 -4.33 10.71
C ASN A 7 1.93 -4.53 10.97
N PRO A 8 1.52 -5.29 12.02
CA PRO A 8 0.12 -5.50 12.36
C PRO A 8 -0.71 -4.23 12.48
N ALA A 9 -0.12 -3.12 12.95
CA ALA A 9 -0.80 -1.83 13.06
C ALA A 9 -1.25 -1.23 11.71
N ASN A 10 -0.65 -1.68 10.60
CA ASN A 10 -0.99 -1.24 9.24
C ASN A 10 -1.98 -2.21 8.54
N ILE A 11 -2.49 -3.21 9.26
CA ILE A 11 -3.54 -4.11 8.75
C ILE A 11 -4.88 -3.60 9.28
N GLY A 12 -5.37 -2.52 8.69
CA GLY A 12 -6.64 -1.90 9.07
C GLY A 12 -7.29 -1.13 7.93
N PHE A 13 -8.58 -0.82 8.06
CA PHE A 13 -9.38 -0.17 7.02
C PHE A 13 -8.79 1.17 6.55
N SER A 14 -8.14 1.92 7.46
CA SER A 14 -7.51 3.19 7.12
C SER A 14 -6.21 3.04 6.34
N THR A 15 -5.47 1.94 6.53
CA THR A 15 -4.08 1.77 6.05
C THR A 15 -3.95 0.75 4.94
N LEU A 16 -4.92 -0.15 4.76
CA LEU A 16 -4.92 -1.22 3.78
C LEU A 16 -6.14 -1.12 2.85
N THR A 17 -5.91 -1.29 1.56
CA THR A 17 -6.95 -1.36 0.52
C THR A 17 -6.80 -2.63 -0.32
N MET A 18 -7.95 -3.15 -0.77
CA MET A 18 -8.07 -4.31 -1.65
C MET A 18 -9.27 -4.05 -2.57
N GLU A 19 -8.99 -3.51 -3.76
CA GLU A 19 -10.05 -3.21 -4.75
C GLU A 19 -10.44 -4.42 -5.61
N SER A 20 -9.64 -5.50 -5.57
CA SER A 20 -9.85 -6.77 -6.27
C SER A 20 -9.03 -7.89 -5.63
N ASP A 21 -9.13 -9.10 -6.17
CA ASP A 21 -8.30 -10.25 -5.78
C ASP A 21 -6.85 -10.18 -6.29
N LYS A 22 -6.49 -9.17 -7.10
CA LYS A 22 -5.18 -9.08 -7.77
C LYS A 22 -4.11 -8.42 -6.92
N PHE A 23 -4.48 -7.42 -6.11
CA PHE A 23 -3.51 -6.60 -5.38
C PHE A 23 -3.99 -6.27 -3.96
N ILE A 24 -3.05 -6.27 -3.02
CA ILE A 24 -3.21 -5.66 -1.70
C ILE A 24 -2.29 -4.45 -1.65
N CYS A 25 -2.84 -3.29 -1.29
CA CYS A 25 -2.08 -2.06 -1.13
C CYS A 25 -2.09 -1.63 0.34
N ILE A 26 -0.91 -1.48 0.93
CA ILE A 26 -0.74 -1.11 2.34
C ILE A 26 0.08 0.17 2.40
N ARG A 27 -0.42 1.16 3.14
CA ARG A 27 0.33 2.36 3.49
C ARG A 27 0.96 2.14 4.85
N GLU A 28 2.27 2.32 4.93
CA GLU A 28 3.02 2.15 6.17
C GLU A 28 4.03 3.27 6.37
N LYS A 29 4.44 3.46 7.61
CA LYS A 29 5.55 4.32 8.01
C LYS A 29 6.65 3.45 8.61
N VAL A 30 7.85 3.48 8.03
CA VAL A 30 9.04 2.81 8.59
C VAL A 30 9.98 3.90 9.11
N GLY A 31 10.06 4.01 10.44
CA GLY A 31 10.67 5.16 11.09
C GLY A 31 9.93 6.45 10.69
N GLU A 32 10.64 7.40 10.09
CA GLU A 32 10.07 8.66 9.59
C GLU A 32 9.63 8.62 8.12
N GLN A 33 9.89 7.53 7.39
CA GLN A 33 9.61 7.44 5.96
C GLN A 33 8.25 6.79 5.68
N ALA A 34 7.39 7.50 4.95
CA ALA A 34 6.14 6.96 4.42
C ALA A 34 6.41 6.14 3.15
N GLN A 35 5.77 4.98 3.04
CA GLN A 35 5.81 4.16 1.85
C GLN A 35 4.50 3.42 1.59
N VAL A 36 4.33 2.98 0.35
CA VAL A 36 3.26 2.11 -0.08
C VAL A 36 3.87 0.74 -0.41
N VAL A 37 3.30 -0.31 0.17
CA VAL A 37 3.59 -1.70 -0.14
C VAL A 37 2.48 -2.24 -1.02
N ILE A 38 2.86 -2.81 -2.15
CA ILE A 38 1.95 -3.45 -3.11
C ILE A 38 2.30 -4.94 -3.12
N ILE A 39 1.32 -5.78 -2.80
CA ILE A 39 1.43 -7.24 -2.89
C ILE A 39 0.63 -7.66 -4.11
N ASP A 40 1.33 -8.20 -5.11
CA ASP A 40 0.73 -8.85 -6.27
C ASP A 40 0.33 -10.27 -5.85
N MET A 41 -0.95 -10.61 -5.93
CA MET A 41 -1.45 -11.92 -5.48
C MET A 41 -1.02 -13.07 -6.39
N SER A 42 -0.48 -12.77 -7.59
CA SER A 42 0.17 -13.76 -8.44
C SER A 42 1.60 -14.10 -8.00
N ASP A 43 2.27 -13.20 -7.25
CA ASP A 43 3.57 -13.42 -6.62
C ASP A 43 3.64 -12.76 -5.22
N PRO A 44 2.92 -13.32 -4.23
CA PRO A 44 2.72 -12.67 -2.94
C PRO A 44 3.98 -12.62 -2.07
N ASN A 45 5.01 -13.41 -2.41
CA ASN A 45 6.26 -13.48 -1.66
C ASN A 45 7.25 -12.38 -2.05
N THR A 46 6.96 -11.60 -3.10
CA THR A 46 7.81 -10.52 -3.59
C THR A 46 7.10 -9.15 -3.53
N PRO A 47 6.77 -8.61 -2.33
CA PRO A 47 6.12 -7.31 -2.20
C PRO A 47 6.95 -6.17 -2.79
N ILE A 48 6.30 -5.28 -3.53
CA ILE A 48 6.92 -4.07 -4.07
C ILE A 48 6.75 -2.94 -3.05
N ARG A 49 7.86 -2.37 -2.57
CA ARG A 49 7.84 -1.22 -1.65
C ARG A 49 8.27 0.04 -2.39
N ARG A 50 7.43 1.08 -2.39
CA ARG A 50 7.71 2.36 -3.05
C ARG A 50 7.63 3.51 -2.04
N PRO A 51 8.65 4.38 -1.96
CA PRO A 51 8.65 5.53 -1.05
C PRO A 51 7.66 6.59 -1.55
N ILE A 52 6.40 6.47 -1.15
CA ILE A 52 5.28 7.29 -1.57
C ILE A 52 4.58 7.85 -0.32
N SER A 53 4.44 9.17 -0.26
CA SER A 53 3.66 9.85 0.78
C SER A 53 2.28 10.23 0.23
N ALA A 54 1.23 9.58 0.74
CA ALA A 54 -0.15 9.78 0.29
C ALA A 54 -1.15 9.53 1.43
N ASP A 55 -2.29 10.23 1.38
CA ASP A 55 -3.42 10.05 2.30
C ASP A 55 -4.25 8.81 1.96
N SER A 56 -4.22 8.39 0.70
CA SER A 56 -4.90 7.18 0.23
C SER A 56 -4.17 6.62 -0.99
N ALA A 57 -4.22 5.29 -1.14
CA ALA A 57 -3.64 4.60 -2.26
C ALA A 57 -4.54 3.41 -2.61
N ILE A 58 -4.95 3.30 -3.87
CA ILE A 58 -5.77 2.19 -4.38
C ILE A 58 -5.17 1.68 -5.69
N MET A 59 -5.17 0.36 -5.87
CA MET A 59 -4.68 -0.29 -7.08
C MET A 59 -5.81 -0.45 -8.09
N ASN A 60 -5.50 -0.33 -9.38
CA ASN A 60 -6.41 -0.72 -10.45
C ASN A 60 -6.74 -2.23 -10.31
N PRO A 61 -7.98 -2.65 -10.55
CA PRO A 61 -8.41 -4.04 -10.32
C PRO A 61 -7.81 -5.06 -11.30
N ALA A 62 -7.17 -4.63 -12.39
CA ALA A 62 -6.65 -5.53 -13.43
C ALA A 62 -5.18 -5.27 -13.82
N SER A 63 -4.73 -4.02 -13.78
CA SER A 63 -3.43 -3.59 -14.31
C SER A 63 -2.52 -3.01 -13.22
N LYS A 64 -1.22 -2.94 -13.48
CA LYS A 64 -0.21 -2.38 -12.55
C LYS A 64 -0.23 -0.84 -12.56
N VAL A 65 -1.40 -0.27 -12.28
CA VAL A 65 -1.66 1.18 -12.18
C VAL A 65 -2.15 1.47 -10.77
N ILE A 66 -1.63 2.54 -10.15
CA ILE A 66 -2.00 2.96 -8.81
C ILE A 66 -2.56 4.39 -8.84
N ALA A 67 -3.67 4.62 -8.14
CA ALA A 67 -4.20 5.95 -7.89
C ALA A 67 -3.84 6.39 -6.47
N LEU A 68 -3.33 7.62 -6.36
CA LEU A 68 -2.85 8.19 -5.11
C LEU A 68 -3.63 9.47 -4.81
N LYS A 69 -4.13 9.59 -3.57
CA LYS A 69 -4.55 10.89 -3.02
C LYS A 69 -3.33 11.51 -2.35
N GLY A 70 -2.70 12.46 -3.02
CA GLY A 70 -1.56 13.19 -2.47
C GLY A 70 -1.93 13.94 -1.18
N LYS A 71 -0.96 14.07 -0.28
CA LYS A 71 -1.05 15.05 0.80
C LYS A 71 -0.90 16.42 0.17
N THR A 72 -1.93 17.26 0.22
CA THR A 72 -1.77 18.67 -0.11
C THR A 72 -0.80 19.26 0.92
N GLN A 73 0.38 19.73 0.47
CA GLN A 73 1.12 20.72 1.24
C GLN A 73 0.29 22.00 1.22
N GLY A 74 -0.53 22.22 2.23
CA GLY A 74 -1.38 23.39 2.30
C GLY A 74 -1.78 23.70 3.73
N GLY A 75 -1.18 24.79 4.26
CA GLY A 75 -1.69 25.60 5.37
C GLY A 75 -1.52 25.03 6.76
#